data_AF-A0A427XXP4-F1
#
_entry.id   AF-A0A427XXP4-F1
#
_cell.length_a   1.000
_cell.length_b   1.000
_cell.length_c   1.000
_cell.angle_alpha   90.00
_cell.angle_beta   90.00
_cell.angle_gamma   90.00
#
_symmetry.space_group_name_H-M   'P 1'
#
loop_
_entity.id
_entity.type
_entity.pdbx_description
1 polymer ?
#
loop_
_entity_poly.entity_id
_entity_poly.type
_entity_poly.pdbx_seq_one_letter_code
_entity_poly.pdbx_strand_id
1 'polypeptide(L)'
;MVNAMRKNVMSRRNHRERAQPLHRAKLGLLEKHKDYVHRARDYKSKKDRIKNLREKAAFRNKDEFYWGMVKGKTKGGIHIQDRGNEALSTDVVKLLKTQDLGYIKVQIAQDEKKIAKLRAELEVTAPVAGPSSEWTAASELAEVEKLAEMGVIVRPSSSASRKGKGKDVPSGHVVFVEAKEDFDAYGDDDDNETEETAEAEEAVDLGWLAPEAPKKRRKAKAPTPPPAAPEDTTDEAREYRMELLGKLSGLLGRVRVLRQAEGRMETTKGLMGKGAARRVRDAGFVEDETVAEDRNGDRKRFEGKQWKFKLERRK
;
A
#
# COMPACT_ATOMS: atom_id res chain seq x y z
N MET A 1 43.84 54.65 -38.57
CA MET A 1 43.27 53.85 -37.46
C MET A 1 43.02 54.78 -36.28
N VAL A 2 41.76 55.12 -35.98
CA VAL A 2 41.43 55.96 -34.81
C VAL A 2 41.42 55.08 -33.57
N ASN A 3 42.33 55.39 -32.63
CA ASN A 3 42.56 54.68 -31.37
C ASN A 3 41.25 54.51 -30.58
N ALA A 4 40.84 53.26 -30.36
CA ALA A 4 39.70 52.92 -29.50
C ALA A 4 39.92 53.31 -28.01
N MET A 5 41.13 53.78 -27.66
CA MET A 5 41.64 54.04 -26.32
C MET A 5 41.08 55.30 -25.64
N ARG A 6 40.51 56.28 -26.38
CA ARG A 6 40.02 57.57 -25.83
C ARG A 6 38.51 57.78 -26.06
N LYS A 7 37.68 56.79 -25.72
CA LYS A 7 36.22 56.90 -25.79
C LYS A 7 35.62 56.83 -24.39
N ASN A 8 34.70 57.74 -24.08
CA ASN A 8 34.01 57.80 -22.78
C ASN A 8 33.34 56.46 -22.46
N VAL A 9 33.67 55.90 -21.28
CA VAL A 9 33.10 54.63 -20.78
C VAL A 9 31.58 54.70 -20.70
N MET A 10 31.01 55.85 -20.34
CA MET A 10 29.56 56.09 -20.30
C MET A 10 28.87 55.87 -21.66
N SER A 11 29.54 56.18 -22.77
CA SER A 11 29.00 55.98 -24.13
C SER A 11 28.98 54.51 -24.54
N ARG A 12 29.77 53.65 -23.87
CA ARG A 12 29.84 52.20 -24.11
C ARG A 12 29.10 51.39 -23.05
N ARG A 13 28.23 52.03 -22.27
CA ARG A 13 27.46 51.32 -21.24
C ARG A 13 26.59 50.23 -21.85
N ASN A 14 26.47 49.11 -21.15
CA ASN A 14 25.57 48.04 -21.56
C ASN A 14 24.12 48.48 -21.35
N HIS A 15 23.34 48.50 -22.43
CA HIS A 15 21.90 48.72 -22.36
C HIS A 15 21.20 47.42 -21.97
N ARG A 16 20.45 47.45 -20.86
CA ARG A 16 19.69 46.28 -20.37
C ARG A 16 18.39 46.15 -21.16
N GLU A 17 18.00 44.92 -21.44
CA GLU A 17 16.72 44.62 -22.09
C GLU A 17 15.55 44.67 -21.09
N ARG A 18 14.36 45.02 -21.58
CA ARG A 18 13.14 45.11 -20.76
C ARG A 18 12.43 43.75 -20.68
N ALA A 19 11.91 43.44 -19.50
CA ALA A 19 11.06 42.27 -19.26
C ALA A 19 9.65 42.42 -19.87
N GLN A 20 8.89 41.32 -19.90
CA GLN A 20 7.46 41.31 -20.24
C GLN A 20 6.66 42.07 -19.16
N PRO A 21 5.66 42.91 -19.51
CA PRO A 21 4.78 43.53 -18.53
C PRO A 21 4.02 42.49 -17.68
N LEU A 22 3.83 42.79 -16.39
CA LEU A 22 3.26 41.84 -15.42
C LEU A 22 1.85 41.35 -15.81
N HIS A 23 0.99 42.22 -16.36
CA HIS A 23 -0.35 41.84 -16.80
C HIS A 23 -0.35 40.86 -17.99
N ARG A 24 0.77 40.77 -18.73
CA ARG A 24 0.97 39.84 -19.86
C ARG A 24 1.94 38.70 -19.54
N ALA A 25 2.34 38.54 -18.28
CA ALA A 25 3.25 37.47 -17.87
C ALA A 25 2.70 36.07 -18.24
N LYS A 26 1.38 35.89 -18.29
CA LYS A 26 0.71 34.65 -18.74
C LYS A 26 1.12 34.21 -20.15
N LEU A 27 1.52 35.13 -21.04
CA LEU A 27 1.92 34.83 -22.43
C LEU A 27 3.38 34.34 -22.54
N GLY A 28 4.10 34.27 -21.42
CA GLY A 28 5.50 33.90 -21.40
C GLY A 28 6.44 35.07 -21.73
N LEU A 29 7.66 34.72 -22.12
CA LEU A 29 8.75 35.66 -22.37
C LEU A 29 8.42 36.59 -23.55
N LEU A 30 8.70 37.89 -23.38
CA LEU A 30 8.59 38.86 -24.48
C LEU A 30 9.76 38.68 -25.45
N GLU A 31 9.51 38.00 -26.55
CA GLU A 31 10.50 37.77 -27.60
C GLU A 31 11.13 39.07 -28.09
N LYS A 32 12.45 39.07 -28.24
CA LYS A 32 13.23 40.16 -28.81
C LYS A 32 13.74 39.80 -30.19
N HIS A 33 14.42 40.75 -30.84
CA HIS A 33 14.95 40.55 -32.20
C HIS A 33 15.87 39.32 -32.28
N LYS A 34 16.69 39.08 -31.26
CA LYS A 34 17.55 37.88 -31.21
C LYS A 34 16.73 36.59 -31.23
N ASP A 35 15.67 36.50 -30.43
CA ASP A 35 14.78 35.33 -30.38
C ASP A 35 14.03 35.15 -31.70
N TYR A 36 13.54 36.24 -32.29
CA TYR A 36 12.93 36.25 -33.61
C TYR A 36 13.87 35.69 -34.68
N VAL A 37 15.15 36.11 -34.69
CA VAL A 37 16.14 35.61 -35.65
C VAL A 37 16.36 34.11 -35.47
N HIS A 38 16.46 33.61 -34.23
CA HIS A 38 16.58 32.18 -33.96
C HIS A 38 15.35 31.40 -34.44
N ARG A 39 14.14 31.90 -34.14
CA ARG A 39 12.88 31.28 -34.58
C ARG A 39 12.75 31.28 -36.10
N ALA A 40 13.05 32.39 -36.77
CA ALA A 40 12.97 32.52 -38.22
C ALA A 40 13.94 31.57 -38.92
N ARG A 41 15.17 31.44 -38.41
CA ARG A 41 16.17 30.49 -38.92
C ARG A 41 15.71 29.04 -38.75
N ASP A 42 15.19 28.66 -37.60
CA ASP A 42 14.65 27.32 -37.35
C ASP A 42 13.47 27.00 -38.29
N TYR A 43 12.50 27.92 -38.40
CA TYR A 43 11.36 27.77 -39.30
C TYR A 43 11.80 27.61 -40.76
N LYS A 44 12.74 28.44 -41.21
CA LYS A 44 13.28 28.37 -42.58
C LYS A 44 14.01 27.04 -42.81
N SER A 45 14.84 26.59 -41.87
CA SER A 45 15.53 25.29 -41.93
C SER A 45 14.54 24.11 -42.02
N LYS A 46 13.48 24.11 -41.21
CA LYS A 46 12.42 23.10 -41.27
C LYS A 46 11.66 23.14 -42.59
N LYS A 47 11.32 24.34 -43.08
CA LYS A 47 10.63 24.54 -44.36
C LYS A 47 11.47 24.00 -45.52
N ASP A 48 12.76 24.29 -45.54
CA ASP A 48 13.68 23.85 -46.59
C ASP A 48 13.87 22.32 -46.53
N ARG A 49 13.97 21.72 -45.34
CA ARG A 49 13.99 20.26 -45.17
C ARG A 49 12.72 19.59 -45.70
N ILE A 50 11.55 20.13 -45.38
CA ILE A 50 10.26 19.61 -45.86
C ILE A 50 10.17 19.74 -47.38
N LYS A 51 10.63 20.85 -47.96
CA LYS A 51 10.67 21.05 -49.42
C LYS A 51 11.52 19.97 -50.09
N ASN A 52 12.73 19.74 -49.58
CA ASN A 52 13.63 18.71 -50.11
C ASN A 52 13.03 17.29 -49.99
N LEU A 53 12.33 16.99 -48.89
CA LEU A 53 11.63 15.70 -48.73
C LEU A 53 10.47 15.55 -49.72
N ARG A 54 9.73 16.62 -50.02
CA ARG A 54 8.65 16.62 -51.04
C ARG A 54 9.20 16.40 -52.44
N GLU A 55 10.31 17.05 -52.79
CA GLU A 55 10.97 16.86 -54.08
C GLU A 55 11.45 15.41 -54.23
N LYS A 56 12.13 14.84 -53.20
CA LYS A 56 12.52 13.43 -53.19
C LYS A 56 11.34 12.47 -53.34
N ALA A 57 10.22 12.76 -52.67
CA ALA A 57 9.01 11.94 -52.80
C ALA A 57 8.37 12.03 -54.18
N ALA A 58 8.41 13.20 -54.83
CA ALA A 58 7.87 13.42 -56.17
C ALA A 58 8.70 12.73 -57.26
N PHE A 59 10.04 12.74 -57.14
CA PHE A 59 10.96 12.10 -58.08
C PHE A 59 11.26 10.62 -57.76
N ARG A 60 10.45 9.98 -56.89
CA ARG A 60 10.66 8.58 -56.49
C ARG A 60 10.38 7.63 -57.67
N ASN A 61 11.32 6.72 -57.95
CA ASN A 61 11.10 5.65 -58.92
C ASN A 61 10.18 4.58 -58.31
N LYS A 62 9.10 4.21 -59.01
CA LYS A 62 8.13 3.23 -58.52
C LYS A 62 8.70 1.82 -58.43
N ASP A 63 9.69 1.51 -59.26
CA ASP A 63 10.29 0.18 -59.39
C ASP A 63 11.64 0.06 -58.65
N GLU A 64 11.96 1.02 -57.77
CA GLU A 64 13.19 0.96 -56.98
C GLU A 64 13.18 -0.22 -56.01
N PHE A 65 14.27 -0.98 -55.97
CA PHE A 65 14.45 -2.10 -55.04
C PHE A 65 15.77 -1.96 -54.29
N TYR A 66 15.68 -1.97 -52.95
CA TYR A 66 16.83 -2.05 -52.05
C TYR A 66 16.74 -3.33 -51.21
N TRP A 67 17.85 -4.02 -50.99
CA TRP A 67 17.89 -5.24 -50.16
C TRP A 67 17.33 -5.05 -48.74
N GLY A 68 17.40 -3.83 -48.20
CA GLY A 68 16.78 -3.48 -46.91
C GLY A 68 15.26 -3.59 -46.90
N MET A 69 14.59 -3.51 -48.06
CA MET A 69 13.15 -3.68 -48.18
C MET A 69 12.68 -5.10 -47.88
N VAL A 70 13.56 -6.10 -47.96
CA VAL A 70 13.22 -7.50 -47.64
C VAL A 70 12.94 -7.68 -46.14
N LYS A 71 13.69 -6.97 -45.29
CA LYS A 71 13.53 -7.00 -43.82
C LYS A 71 12.61 -5.90 -43.31
N GLY A 72 12.63 -4.74 -43.97
CA GLY A 72 11.84 -3.57 -43.60
C GLY A 72 10.36 -3.79 -43.86
N LYS A 73 9.52 -3.39 -42.89
CA LYS A 73 8.06 -3.48 -43.03
C LYS A 73 7.47 -2.06 -43.05
N THR A 74 6.42 -1.88 -43.85
CA THR A 74 5.62 -0.65 -43.85
C THR A 74 4.18 -1.00 -43.47
N LYS A 75 3.54 -0.16 -42.66
CA LYS A 75 2.12 -0.30 -42.30
C LYS A 75 1.42 1.03 -42.56
N GLY A 76 0.39 1.01 -43.42
CA GLY A 76 -0.28 2.24 -43.84
C GLY A 76 0.67 3.27 -44.48
N GLY A 77 1.72 2.80 -45.18
CA GLY A 77 2.72 3.67 -45.81
C GLY A 77 3.80 4.23 -44.88
N ILE A 78 3.78 3.92 -43.58
CA ILE A 78 4.82 4.34 -42.62
C ILE A 78 5.75 3.18 -42.33
N HIS A 79 7.06 3.43 -42.38
CA HIS A 79 8.08 2.43 -42.06
C HIS A 79 8.07 2.11 -40.56
N ILE A 80 7.97 0.82 -40.22
CA ILE A 80 8.02 0.32 -38.86
C ILE A 80 9.37 -0.37 -38.63
N GLN A 81 10.08 0.12 -37.62
CA GLN A 81 11.27 -0.54 -37.09
C GLN A 81 10.88 -1.53 -36.01
N ASP A 82 11.62 -2.64 -35.94
CA ASP A 82 11.47 -3.60 -34.85
C ASP A 82 11.95 -2.98 -33.53
N ARG A 83 11.21 -3.25 -32.45
CA ARG A 83 11.58 -2.84 -31.09
C ARG A 83 12.49 -3.87 -30.40
N GLY A 84 12.71 -5.02 -31.03
CA GLY A 84 13.52 -6.12 -30.51
C GLY A 84 12.73 -7.17 -29.72
N ASN A 85 11.39 -7.17 -29.83
CA ASN A 85 10.56 -8.18 -29.18
C ASN A 85 10.39 -9.38 -30.10
N GLU A 86 10.94 -10.52 -29.71
CA GLU A 86 10.87 -11.75 -30.49
C GLU A 86 9.85 -12.75 -29.92
N ALA A 87 9.28 -13.58 -30.79
CA ALA A 87 8.38 -14.64 -30.38
C ALA A 87 9.19 -15.77 -29.72
N LEU A 88 9.06 -15.90 -28.39
CA LEU A 88 9.73 -16.95 -27.62
C LEU A 88 9.12 -18.33 -27.90
N SER A 89 9.94 -19.36 -27.88
CA SER A 89 9.47 -20.75 -27.99
C SER A 89 8.64 -21.14 -26.78
N THR A 90 7.68 -22.05 -26.97
CA THR A 90 6.74 -22.43 -25.90
C THR A 90 7.44 -23.01 -24.67
N ASP A 91 8.56 -23.71 -24.85
CA ASP A 91 9.32 -24.32 -23.75
C ASP A 91 10.09 -23.28 -22.95
N VAL A 92 10.64 -22.25 -23.60
CA VAL A 92 11.25 -21.10 -22.91
C VAL A 92 10.20 -20.36 -22.09
N VAL A 93 9.01 -20.13 -22.65
CA VAL A 93 7.90 -19.48 -21.92
C VAL A 93 7.47 -20.32 -20.71
N LYS A 94 7.39 -21.66 -20.83
CA LYS A 94 7.08 -22.56 -19.70
C LYS A 94 8.12 -22.46 -18.58
N LEU A 95 9.40 -22.38 -18.95
CA LEU A 95 10.50 -22.23 -17.99
C LEU A 95 10.37 -20.90 -17.24
N LEU A 96 10.24 -19.78 -17.96
CA LEU A 96 10.07 -18.45 -17.38
C LEU A 96 8.85 -18.39 -16.44
N LYS A 97 7.71 -18.91 -16.88
CA LYS A 97 6.49 -18.97 -16.03
C LYS A 97 6.65 -19.85 -14.80
N THR A 98 7.46 -20.90 -14.88
CA THR A 98 7.77 -21.75 -13.72
C THR A 98 8.67 -21.01 -12.73
N GLN A 99 9.66 -20.25 -13.20
CA GLN A 99 10.51 -19.40 -12.37
C GLN A 99 9.71 -18.29 -11.69
N ASP A 100 8.86 -17.58 -12.45
CA ASP A 100 7.97 -16.53 -11.91
C ASP A 100 7.06 -17.07 -10.80
N LEU A 101 6.44 -18.24 -11.03
CA LEU A 101 5.59 -18.89 -10.03
C LEU A 101 6.38 -19.25 -8.77
N GLY A 102 7.59 -19.79 -8.92
CA GLY A 102 8.48 -20.07 -7.79
C GLY A 102 8.80 -18.82 -6.98
N TYR A 103 9.11 -17.71 -7.66
CA TYR A 103 9.38 -16.42 -7.01
C TYR A 103 8.15 -15.92 -6.23
N ILE A 104 6.95 -15.99 -6.80
CA ILE A 104 5.71 -15.61 -6.12
C ILE A 104 5.50 -16.45 -4.86
N LYS A 105 5.70 -17.78 -4.93
CA LYS A 105 5.58 -18.68 -3.77
C LYS A 105 6.56 -18.32 -2.65
N VAL A 106 7.81 -18.02 -3.00
CA VAL A 106 8.81 -17.57 -2.02
C VAL A 106 8.39 -16.25 -1.39
N GLN A 107 7.88 -15.30 -2.17
CA GLN A 107 7.44 -14.00 -1.64
C GLN A 107 6.25 -14.14 -0.69
N ILE A 108 5.29 -15.00 -1.02
CA ILE A 108 4.16 -15.33 -0.15
C ILE A 108 4.67 -15.91 1.17
N ALA A 109 5.56 -16.92 1.13
CA ALA A 109 6.09 -17.54 2.34
C ALA A 109 6.88 -16.56 3.22
N GLN A 110 7.59 -15.60 2.62
CA GLN A 110 8.26 -14.53 3.36
C GLN A 110 7.27 -13.58 4.04
N ASP A 111 6.21 -13.18 3.33
CA ASP A 111 5.22 -12.27 3.87
C ASP A 111 4.35 -12.95 4.94
N GLU A 112 4.02 -14.23 4.79
CA GLU A 112 3.35 -15.03 5.84
C GLU A 112 4.18 -15.14 7.12
N LYS A 113 5.50 -15.33 7.00
CA LYS A 113 6.40 -15.30 8.18
C LYS A 113 6.41 -13.93 8.85
N LYS A 114 6.37 -12.84 8.09
CA LYS A 114 6.29 -11.47 8.66
C LYS A 114 4.95 -11.24 9.34
N ILE A 115 3.85 -11.68 8.73
CA ILE A 115 2.50 -11.62 9.31
C ILE A 115 2.46 -12.39 10.63
N ALA A 116 3.02 -13.60 10.68
CA ALA A 116 3.06 -14.40 11.91
C ALA A 116 3.83 -13.70 13.04
N LYS A 117 4.96 -13.05 12.73
CA LYS A 117 5.73 -12.25 13.70
C LYS A 117 4.94 -11.03 14.20
N LEU A 118 4.36 -10.24 13.29
CA LEU A 118 3.57 -9.06 13.67
C LEU A 118 2.32 -9.43 14.47
N ARG A 119 1.70 -10.58 14.18
CA ARG A 119 0.57 -11.08 14.99
C ARG A 119 1.00 -11.40 16.42
N ALA A 120 2.10 -12.14 16.59
CA ALA A 120 2.64 -12.43 17.92
C ALA A 120 3.03 -11.15 18.69
N GLU A 121 3.57 -10.14 18.00
CA GLU A 121 3.90 -8.85 18.62
C GLU A 121 2.66 -8.03 19.00
N LEU A 122 1.63 -8.04 18.17
CA LEU A 122 0.34 -7.39 18.45
C LEU A 122 -0.44 -8.08 19.59
N GLU A 123 -0.31 -9.39 19.73
CA GLU A 123 -0.90 -10.14 20.86
C GLU A 123 -0.27 -9.73 22.20
N VAL A 124 1.04 -9.45 22.23
CA VAL A 124 1.74 -8.99 23.44
C VAL A 124 1.42 -7.52 23.77
N THR A 125 1.17 -6.69 22.76
CA THR A 125 0.87 -5.25 22.90
C THR A 125 -0.63 -4.94 22.99
N ALA A 126 -1.48 -5.97 23.17
CA ALA A 126 -2.91 -5.81 23.34
C ALA A 126 -3.22 -4.96 24.59
N PRO A 127 -4.18 -4.02 24.53
CA PRO A 127 -4.39 -3.09 25.63
C PRO A 127 -5.22 -3.82 26.69
N VAL A 128 -4.76 -3.84 27.93
CA VAL A 128 -5.65 -4.18 29.05
C VAL A 128 -6.69 -3.07 29.10
N ALA A 129 -7.98 -3.43 29.00
CA ALA A 129 -9.07 -2.50 28.77
C ALA A 129 -9.06 -1.36 29.80
N GLY A 130 -8.65 -0.17 29.36
CA GLY A 130 -8.72 1.08 30.12
C GLY A 130 -9.51 2.12 29.32
N PRO A 131 -10.28 3.00 29.97
CA PRO A 131 -11.12 3.97 29.29
C PRO A 131 -10.25 5.11 28.76
N SER A 132 -10.04 5.22 27.44
CA SER A 132 -9.36 6.39 26.88
C SER A 132 -9.73 6.73 25.44
N SER A 133 -9.99 8.03 25.24
CA SER A 133 -10.00 8.83 24.00
C SER A 133 -10.68 8.26 22.75
N GLU A 134 -11.86 8.80 22.44
CA GLU A 134 -12.74 8.39 21.34
C GLU A 134 -12.12 8.55 19.93
N TRP A 135 -11.10 9.40 19.75
CA TRP A 135 -10.52 9.72 18.44
C TRP A 135 -9.52 8.66 17.93
N THR A 136 -8.71 8.06 18.82
CA THR A 136 -7.75 6.99 18.47
C THR A 136 -8.41 5.63 18.30
N ALA A 137 -9.52 5.40 19.00
CA ALA A 137 -10.37 4.23 18.80
C ALA A 137 -10.91 4.13 17.37
N ALA A 138 -11.28 5.25 16.75
CA ALA A 138 -11.81 5.26 15.37
C ALA A 138 -10.77 4.86 14.32
N SER A 139 -9.50 5.28 14.48
CA SER A 139 -8.42 4.88 13.57
C SER A 139 -8.02 3.41 13.77
N GLU A 140 -7.94 2.95 15.03
CA GLU A 140 -7.74 1.52 15.34
C GLU A 140 -8.86 0.69 14.75
N LEU A 141 -10.12 1.10 14.92
CA LEU A 141 -11.28 0.41 14.36
C LEU A 141 -11.25 0.36 12.84
N ALA A 142 -10.85 1.44 12.15
CA ALA A 142 -10.73 1.44 10.70
C ALA A 142 -9.63 0.48 10.20
N GLU A 143 -8.53 0.34 10.94
CA GLU A 143 -7.48 -0.63 10.61
C GLU A 143 -7.90 -2.06 10.95
N VAL A 144 -8.58 -2.27 12.08
CA VAL A 144 -9.17 -3.56 12.47
C VAL A 144 -10.28 -3.97 11.50
N GLU A 145 -11.08 -3.04 11.00
CA GLU A 145 -12.11 -3.29 9.98
C GLU A 145 -11.46 -3.72 8.66
N LYS A 146 -10.39 -3.05 8.23
CA LYS A 146 -9.57 -3.53 7.10
C LYS A 146 -9.04 -4.94 7.37
N LEU A 147 -8.56 -5.25 8.58
CA LEU A 147 -8.09 -6.59 8.94
C LEU A 147 -9.23 -7.63 8.92
N ALA A 148 -10.44 -7.25 9.35
CA ALA A 148 -11.63 -8.07 9.35
C ALA A 148 -12.12 -8.36 7.92
N GLU A 149 -12.10 -7.38 7.02
CA GLU A 149 -12.32 -7.58 5.58
C GLU A 149 -11.27 -8.52 4.97
N MET A 150 -10.05 -8.53 5.50
CA MET A 150 -8.97 -9.45 5.12
C MET A 150 -9.10 -10.84 5.76
N GLY A 151 -10.18 -11.11 6.52
CA GLY A 151 -10.48 -12.40 7.13
C GLY A 151 -9.68 -12.71 8.40
N VAL A 152 -9.05 -11.70 9.00
CA VAL A 152 -8.31 -11.83 10.25
C VAL A 152 -9.12 -11.18 11.37
N ILE A 153 -9.81 -12.00 12.15
CA ILE A 153 -10.50 -11.53 13.35
C ILE A 153 -9.43 -11.34 14.43
N VAL A 154 -8.84 -10.16 14.53
CA VAL A 154 -8.24 -9.71 15.78
C VAL A 154 -9.43 -9.42 16.69
N ARG A 155 -9.74 -10.30 17.64
CA ARG A 155 -10.82 -10.04 18.61
C ARG A 155 -10.31 -8.93 19.54
N PRO A 156 -10.83 -7.68 19.47
CA PRO A 156 -10.62 -6.77 20.58
C PRO A 156 -11.25 -7.42 21.82
N SER A 157 -10.59 -7.37 22.97
CA SER A 157 -11.07 -8.00 24.21
C SER A 157 -12.31 -7.31 24.81
N SER A 158 -12.95 -6.38 24.10
CA SER A 158 -14.21 -5.78 24.52
C SER A 158 -15.40 -6.68 24.14
N SER A 159 -16.02 -7.21 25.17
CA SER A 159 -17.18 -8.08 25.22
C SER A 159 -18.43 -7.48 24.56
N ALA A 160 -18.62 -7.73 23.26
CA ALA A 160 -19.94 -7.59 22.64
C ALA A 160 -20.72 -8.90 22.81
N SER A 161 -21.60 -8.94 23.81
CA SER A 161 -22.56 -10.01 24.08
C SER A 161 -23.33 -10.40 22.81
N ARG A 162 -23.01 -11.57 22.23
CA ARG A 162 -23.87 -12.27 21.27
C ARG A 162 -24.63 -13.36 22.01
N LYS A 163 -25.95 -13.23 22.06
CA LYS A 163 -26.88 -14.19 22.66
C LYS A 163 -26.91 -15.47 21.81
N GLY A 164 -26.02 -16.42 22.12
CA GLY A 164 -25.98 -17.74 21.51
C GLY A 164 -25.63 -18.79 22.56
N LYS A 165 -26.40 -19.89 22.61
CA LYS A 165 -26.15 -21.07 23.46
C LYS A 165 -24.91 -21.83 22.92
N GLY A 166 -23.74 -21.28 23.15
CA GLY A 166 -22.44 -21.93 22.97
C GLY A 166 -21.63 -21.66 24.22
N LYS A 167 -21.11 -22.73 24.85
CA LYS A 167 -20.37 -22.64 26.12
C LYS A 167 -18.95 -22.16 25.82
N ASP A 168 -18.79 -20.86 25.63
CA ASP A 168 -17.46 -20.23 25.58
C ASP A 168 -16.83 -20.28 26.99
N VAL A 169 -15.52 -20.56 27.05
CA VAL A 169 -14.74 -20.49 28.29
C VAL A 169 -14.80 -19.05 28.80
N PRO A 170 -15.11 -18.79 30.09
CA PRO A 170 -15.16 -17.43 30.60
C PRO A 170 -13.78 -16.78 30.43
N SER A 171 -13.67 -15.82 29.50
CA SER A 171 -12.49 -14.98 29.36
C SER A 171 -12.63 -13.81 30.30
N GLY A 172 -11.96 -13.90 31.44
CA GLY A 172 -11.90 -12.88 32.47
C GLY A 172 -10.97 -13.34 33.57
N HIS A 173 -10.44 -12.40 34.34
CA HIS A 173 -9.74 -12.73 35.57
C HIS A 173 -10.77 -13.32 36.56
N VAL A 174 -10.62 -14.60 36.91
CA VAL A 174 -11.50 -15.26 37.87
C VAL A 174 -10.88 -15.14 39.25
N VAL A 175 -11.52 -14.35 40.10
CA VAL A 175 -11.15 -14.21 41.51
C VAL A 175 -11.94 -15.22 42.31
N PHE A 176 -11.23 -16.10 43.04
CA PHE A 176 -11.85 -17.02 43.97
C PHE A 176 -11.89 -16.38 45.35
N VAL A 177 -13.05 -16.44 45.98
CA VAL A 177 -13.29 -15.87 47.31
C VAL A 177 -13.85 -16.97 48.22
N GLU A 178 -13.38 -17.03 49.47
CA GLU A 178 -13.68 -18.14 50.39
C GLU A 178 -15.05 -18.01 51.08
N ALA A 179 -15.50 -16.79 51.36
CA ALA A 179 -16.80 -16.52 51.98
C ALA A 179 -17.76 -15.81 51.01
N LYS A 180 -19.06 -16.09 51.16
CA LYS A 180 -20.10 -15.46 50.34
C LYS A 180 -20.24 -13.95 50.64
N GLU A 181 -19.99 -13.57 51.89
CA GLU A 181 -20.03 -12.17 52.34
C GLU A 181 -18.97 -11.32 51.62
N ASP A 182 -17.76 -11.87 51.44
CA ASP A 182 -16.67 -11.23 50.69
C ASP A 182 -16.97 -11.12 49.19
N PHE A 183 -17.70 -12.09 48.61
CA PHE A 183 -18.14 -12.02 47.21
C PHE A 183 -19.19 -10.92 47.00
N ASP A 184 -20.13 -10.78 47.93
CA ASP A 184 -21.17 -9.76 47.86
C ASP A 184 -20.59 -8.34 48.12
N ALA A 185 -19.49 -8.22 48.88
CA ALA A 185 -18.77 -6.96 49.11
C ALA A 185 -17.83 -6.56 47.95
N TYR A 186 -17.38 -7.51 47.12
CA TYR A 186 -16.39 -7.31 46.04
C TYR A 186 -16.84 -6.37 44.89
N GLY A 187 -18.03 -5.76 44.96
CA GLY A 187 -18.55 -4.85 43.94
C GLY A 187 -19.38 -3.68 44.46
N ASP A 188 -19.44 -3.45 45.77
CA ASP A 188 -20.23 -2.34 46.36
C ASP A 188 -19.40 -1.04 46.51
N ASP A 189 -18.07 -1.12 46.39
CA ASP A 189 -17.14 0.02 46.52
C ASP A 189 -16.87 0.80 45.20
N ASP A 190 -17.47 0.43 44.07
CA ASP A 190 -17.09 0.95 42.73
C ASP A 190 -17.92 2.17 42.22
N ASP A 191 -18.83 2.73 43.03
CA ASP A 191 -19.79 3.75 42.54
C ASP A 191 -19.85 5.05 43.37
N ASN A 192 -18.78 5.43 44.07
CA ASN A 192 -18.68 6.80 44.61
C ASN A 192 -17.25 7.34 44.68
N GLU A 193 -17.03 8.43 43.95
CA GLU A 193 -15.85 9.31 43.97
C GLU A 193 -14.52 8.70 43.48
N THR A 194 -14.06 9.24 42.35
CA THR A 194 -12.64 9.29 41.96
C THR A 194 -11.78 9.86 43.10
N GLU A 195 -11.40 9.00 44.03
CA GLU A 195 -10.16 9.08 44.78
C GLU A 195 -9.34 7.83 44.42
N GLU A 196 -8.19 8.04 43.80
CA GLU A 196 -7.18 7.02 43.56
C GLU A 196 -6.69 6.46 44.90
N THR A 197 -7.45 5.54 45.48
CA THR A 197 -7.00 4.63 46.52
C THR A 197 -6.27 3.50 45.81
N ALA A 198 -5.00 3.76 45.48
CA ALA A 198 -4.03 2.69 45.29
C ALA A 198 -3.91 1.96 46.64
N GLU A 199 -4.83 1.03 46.92
CA GLU A 199 -4.56 -0.01 47.89
C GLU A 199 -3.21 -0.59 47.48
N ALA A 200 -2.21 -0.39 48.36
CA ALA A 200 -0.93 -1.01 48.18
C ALA A 200 -1.21 -2.50 48.13
N GLU A 201 -1.20 -3.08 46.93
CA GLU A 201 -0.89 -4.48 46.76
C GLU A 201 0.31 -4.69 47.66
N GLU A 202 0.13 -5.44 48.76
CA GLU A 202 1.26 -5.90 49.54
C GLU A 202 2.15 -6.61 48.54
N ALA A 203 3.24 -5.94 48.14
CA ALA A 203 4.20 -6.48 47.23
C ALA A 203 4.60 -7.81 47.84
N VAL A 204 4.10 -8.90 47.26
CA VAL A 204 4.38 -10.24 47.75
C VAL A 204 5.89 -10.32 47.71
N ASP A 205 6.52 -10.35 48.88
CA ASP A 205 7.97 -10.30 49.01
C ASP A 205 8.50 -11.62 48.45
N LEU A 206 8.82 -11.61 47.16
CA LEU A 206 9.39 -12.75 46.45
C LEU A 206 10.83 -13.03 46.91
N GLY A 207 11.37 -12.26 47.88
CA GLY A 207 12.67 -12.49 48.52
C GLY A 207 13.88 -11.98 47.73
N TRP A 208 13.66 -11.17 46.68
CA TRP A 208 14.72 -10.63 45.81
C TRP A 208 15.18 -9.22 46.22
N LEU A 209 14.46 -8.55 47.12
CA LEU A 209 14.77 -7.21 47.62
C LEU A 209 15.00 -7.30 49.13
N ALA A 210 16.09 -6.69 49.63
CA ALA A 210 16.47 -6.81 51.03
C ALA A 210 15.51 -6.03 51.94
N PRO A 211 15.12 -6.58 53.12
CA PRO A 211 14.13 -5.96 53.98
C PRO A 211 14.69 -4.75 54.75
N GLU A 212 14.03 -3.60 54.67
CA GLU A 212 14.31 -2.45 55.53
C GLU A 212 13.58 -2.53 56.89
N ALA A 213 14.22 -2.02 57.95
CA ALA A 213 13.80 -2.18 59.35
C ALA A 213 12.50 -1.44 59.74
N PRO A 214 11.75 -1.92 60.76
CA PRO A 214 10.39 -1.45 61.04
C PRO A 214 10.36 -0.09 61.75
N LYS A 215 9.71 0.91 61.12
CA LYS A 215 9.36 2.20 61.75
C LYS A 215 7.94 2.16 62.35
N LYS A 216 7.77 2.73 63.55
CA LYS A 216 6.51 2.82 64.31
C LYS A 216 5.34 3.38 63.48
N ARG A 217 4.18 2.71 63.55
CA ARG A 217 2.90 3.10 62.93
C ARG A 217 2.49 4.53 63.34
N ARG A 218 2.67 5.49 62.43
CA ARG A 218 1.93 6.77 62.41
C ARG A 218 0.79 6.60 61.40
N LYS A 219 -0.37 7.22 61.65
CA LYS A 219 -1.53 7.27 60.73
C LYS A 219 -1.04 7.35 59.28
N ALA A 220 -1.40 6.35 58.48
CA ALA A 220 -0.98 6.24 57.09
C ALA A 220 -1.49 7.47 56.33
N LYS A 221 -0.56 8.30 55.89
CA LYS A 221 -0.80 9.25 54.81
C LYS A 221 -0.93 8.40 53.55
N ALA A 222 -1.97 8.65 52.76
CA ALA A 222 -2.34 7.86 51.59
C ALA A 222 -1.10 7.46 50.76
N PRO A 223 -1.03 6.19 50.29
CA PRO A 223 0.00 5.80 49.35
C PRO A 223 -0.11 6.73 48.15
N THR A 224 0.97 7.48 47.86
CA THR A 224 1.09 8.17 46.59
C THR A 224 0.91 7.14 45.49
N PRO A 225 0.00 7.35 44.51
CA PRO A 225 -0.18 6.43 43.40
C PRO A 225 1.19 6.16 42.76
N PRO A 226 1.44 4.95 42.22
CA PRO A 226 2.58 4.76 41.33
C PRO A 226 2.51 5.91 40.32
N PRO A 227 3.62 6.63 40.07
CA PRO A 227 3.56 7.79 39.20
C PRO A 227 2.90 7.34 37.91
N ALA A 228 1.75 7.93 37.57
CA ALA A 228 1.11 7.73 36.28
C ALA A 228 2.25 7.78 35.27
N ALA A 229 2.46 6.67 34.55
CA ALA A 229 3.46 6.65 33.50
C ALA A 229 3.16 7.89 32.66
N PRO A 230 4.15 8.78 32.41
CA PRO A 230 3.87 10.08 31.82
C PRO A 230 2.99 9.85 30.59
N GLU A 231 1.90 10.61 30.45
CA GLU A 231 0.88 10.38 29.40
C GLU A 231 1.52 10.14 28.03
N ASP A 232 2.63 10.84 27.77
CA ASP A 232 3.57 10.66 26.65
C ASP A 232 3.93 9.19 26.35
N THR A 233 4.27 8.38 27.36
CA THR A 233 4.64 6.96 27.19
C THR A 233 3.47 6.06 26.78
N THR A 234 2.25 6.44 27.17
CA THR A 234 1.05 5.69 26.81
C THR A 234 0.61 6.00 25.38
N ASP A 235 0.78 7.25 24.95
CA ASP A 235 0.50 7.68 23.58
C ASP A 235 1.56 7.14 22.61
N GLU A 236 2.84 7.14 22.97
CA GLU A 236 3.91 6.49 22.21
C GLU A 236 3.63 5.00 21.99
N ALA A 237 3.13 4.29 23.01
CA ALA A 237 2.76 2.87 22.90
C ALA A 237 1.56 2.65 21.94
N ARG A 238 0.58 3.56 21.93
CA ARG A 238 -0.56 3.53 21.01
C ARG A 238 -0.13 3.80 19.57
N GLU A 239 0.72 4.80 19.36
CA GLU A 239 1.29 5.10 18.04
C GLU A 239 2.06 3.90 17.49
N TYR A 240 2.92 3.27 18.30
CA TYR A 240 3.66 2.07 17.93
C TYR A 240 2.73 0.94 17.48
N ARG A 241 1.65 0.72 18.22
CA ARG A 241 0.64 -0.28 17.89
C ARG A 241 -0.09 0.04 16.58
N MET A 242 -0.50 1.30 16.38
CA MET A 242 -1.11 1.73 15.12
C MET A 242 -0.17 1.47 13.94
N GLU A 243 1.13 1.73 14.10
CA GLU A 243 2.09 1.37 13.05
C GLU A 243 2.13 -0.15 12.78
N LEU A 244 2.08 -0.98 13.82
CA LEU A 244 2.08 -2.44 13.68
C LEU A 244 0.82 -2.93 12.97
N LEU A 245 -0.35 -2.38 13.29
CA LEU A 245 -1.63 -2.66 12.62
C LEU A 245 -1.62 -2.22 11.15
N GLY A 246 -1.09 -1.03 10.86
CA GLY A 246 -0.85 -0.53 9.51
C GLY A 246 0.08 -1.45 8.70
N LYS A 247 1.21 -1.88 9.29
CA LYS A 247 2.15 -2.83 8.67
C LYS A 247 1.47 -4.18 8.41
N LEU A 248 0.68 -4.69 9.36
CA LEU A 248 -0.05 -5.96 9.24
C LEU A 248 -1.09 -5.90 8.12
N SER A 249 -1.90 -4.83 8.07
CA SER A 249 -2.94 -4.65 7.05
C SER A 249 -2.33 -4.54 5.64
N GLY A 250 -1.23 -3.81 5.49
CA GLY A 250 -0.49 -3.72 4.23
C GLY A 250 0.06 -5.08 3.75
N LEU A 251 0.61 -5.88 4.65
CA LEU A 251 1.11 -7.23 4.32
C LEU A 251 -0.01 -8.19 3.96
N LEU A 252 -1.13 -8.16 4.68
CA LEU A 252 -2.30 -9.00 4.35
C LEU A 252 -2.87 -8.63 2.98
N GLY A 253 -3.00 -7.33 2.68
CA GLY A 253 -3.40 -6.82 1.37
C GLY A 253 -2.49 -7.33 0.25
N ARG A 254 -1.16 -7.26 0.47
CA ARG A 254 -0.16 -7.78 -0.45
C ARG A 254 -0.27 -9.30 -0.66
N VAL A 255 -0.41 -10.07 0.41
CA VAL A 255 -0.56 -11.54 0.33
C VAL A 255 -1.81 -11.93 -0.45
N ARG A 256 -2.94 -11.24 -0.26
CA ARG A 256 -4.16 -11.46 -1.06
C ARG A 256 -3.88 -11.28 -2.55
N VAL A 257 -3.19 -10.21 -2.94
CA VAL A 257 -2.83 -9.95 -4.35
C VAL A 257 -1.87 -11.01 -4.88
N LEU A 258 -0.86 -11.40 -4.10
CA LEU A 258 0.09 -12.45 -4.48
C LEU A 258 -0.58 -13.82 -4.64
N ARG A 259 -1.52 -14.18 -3.76
CA ARG A 259 -2.33 -15.41 -3.86
C ARG A 259 -3.23 -15.39 -5.10
N GLN A 260 -3.81 -14.24 -5.44
CA GLN A 260 -4.55 -14.08 -6.69
C GLN A 260 -3.63 -14.27 -7.92
N ALA A 261 -2.42 -13.70 -7.87
CA ALA A 261 -1.42 -13.86 -8.91
C ALA A 261 -0.94 -15.32 -9.03
N GLU A 262 -0.71 -16.00 -7.91
CA GLU A 262 -0.37 -17.43 -7.83
C GLU A 262 -1.43 -18.27 -8.55
N GLY A 263 -2.72 -18.11 -8.22
CA GLY A 263 -3.80 -18.84 -8.90
C GLY A 263 -3.88 -18.58 -10.41
N ARG A 264 -3.64 -17.34 -10.85
CA ARG A 264 -3.56 -16.99 -12.29
C ARG A 264 -2.32 -17.62 -12.96
N MET A 265 -1.19 -17.67 -12.28
CA MET A 265 0.03 -18.30 -12.79
C MET A 265 -0.07 -19.83 -12.82
N GLU A 266 -0.73 -20.43 -11.84
CA GLU A 266 -1.00 -21.86 -11.80
C GLU A 266 -1.96 -22.29 -12.92
N THR A 267 -3.04 -21.54 -13.14
CA THR A 267 -3.98 -21.79 -14.24
C THR A 267 -3.30 -21.64 -15.60
N THR A 268 -2.50 -20.59 -15.81
CA THR A 268 -1.73 -20.43 -17.06
C THR A 268 -0.70 -21.53 -17.27
N LYS A 269 0.04 -21.94 -16.23
CA LYS A 269 0.95 -23.09 -16.28
C LYS A 269 0.22 -24.38 -16.61
N GLY A 270 -0.96 -24.60 -16.03
CA GLY A 270 -1.83 -25.73 -16.33
C GLY A 270 -2.27 -25.78 -17.79
N LEU A 271 -2.65 -24.62 -18.36
CA LEU A 271 -3.04 -24.47 -19.76
C LEU A 271 -1.87 -24.69 -20.74
N MET A 272 -0.65 -24.33 -20.35
CA MET A 272 0.56 -24.62 -21.13
C MET A 272 1.03 -26.07 -21.00
N GLY A 273 0.41 -26.85 -20.11
CA GLY A 273 0.67 -28.27 -19.92
C GLY A 273 0.07 -29.14 -21.03
N LYS A 274 0.35 -30.44 -20.96
CA LYS A 274 -0.26 -31.44 -21.86
C LYS A 274 -1.71 -31.70 -21.43
N GLY A 275 -2.63 -31.72 -22.40
CA GLY A 275 -4.04 -32.08 -22.22
C GLY A 275 -4.96 -31.20 -23.06
N ALA A 276 -6.12 -31.73 -23.46
CA ALA A 276 -7.13 -30.93 -24.15
C ALA A 276 -7.94 -30.12 -23.12
N ALA A 277 -7.97 -28.79 -23.28
CA ALA A 277 -8.78 -27.90 -22.46
C ALA A 277 -9.76 -27.14 -23.34
N ARG A 278 -11.02 -27.03 -22.89
CA ARG A 278 -12.05 -26.21 -23.52
C ARG A 278 -12.34 -25.01 -22.63
N ARG A 279 -12.41 -23.82 -23.22
CA ARG A 279 -12.91 -22.62 -22.54
C ARG A 279 -14.42 -22.76 -22.33
N VAL A 280 -14.85 -22.70 -21.07
CA VAL A 280 -16.27 -22.81 -20.69
C VAL A 280 -16.88 -21.43 -20.49
N ARG A 281 -16.10 -20.50 -19.92
CA ARG A 281 -16.54 -19.14 -19.62
C ARG A 281 -15.46 -18.12 -19.96
N ASP A 282 -15.88 -17.00 -20.55
CA ASP A 282 -15.03 -15.83 -20.78
C ASP A 282 -15.03 -14.90 -19.56
N ALA A 283 -14.00 -14.05 -19.43
CA ALA A 283 -13.96 -13.07 -18.35
C ALA A 283 -15.00 -11.98 -18.61
N GLY A 284 -15.81 -11.67 -17.59
CA GLY A 284 -16.87 -10.69 -17.69
C GLY A 284 -17.55 -10.42 -16.35
N PHE A 285 -18.38 -9.40 -16.32
CA PHE A 285 -19.25 -9.12 -15.17
C PHE A 285 -20.53 -9.94 -15.32
N VAL A 286 -20.91 -10.63 -14.26
CA VAL A 286 -22.14 -11.42 -14.15
C VAL A 286 -22.96 -10.85 -13.01
N GLU A 287 -24.27 -10.78 -13.20
CA GLU A 287 -25.20 -10.33 -12.15
C GLU A 287 -25.19 -11.34 -11.00
N ASP A 288 -24.91 -10.87 -9.79
CA ASP A 288 -24.81 -11.68 -8.58
C ASP A 288 -25.52 -10.94 -7.44
N GLU A 289 -26.71 -11.44 -7.07
CA GLU A 289 -27.58 -10.81 -6.06
C GLU A 289 -26.96 -10.74 -4.67
N THR A 290 -25.90 -11.51 -4.43
CA THR A 290 -25.17 -11.57 -3.15
C THR A 290 -24.15 -10.44 -2.98
N VAL A 291 -23.82 -9.73 -4.05
CA VAL A 291 -22.83 -8.64 -4.06
C VAL A 291 -23.51 -7.30 -3.81
N ALA A 292 -22.82 -6.40 -3.09
CA ALA A 292 -23.30 -5.05 -2.85
C ALA A 292 -23.55 -4.29 -4.18
N GLU A 293 -24.53 -3.39 -4.17
CA GLU A 293 -24.86 -2.56 -5.33
C GLU A 293 -23.73 -1.60 -5.66
N ASP A 294 -23.30 -1.59 -6.92
CA ASP A 294 -22.36 -0.60 -7.43
C ASP A 294 -23.02 0.79 -7.48
N ARG A 295 -22.23 1.85 -7.71
CA ARG A 295 -22.72 3.25 -7.83
C ARG A 295 -23.83 3.46 -8.87
N ASN A 296 -24.00 2.53 -9.80
CA ASN A 296 -25.03 2.55 -10.84
C ASN A 296 -26.27 1.73 -10.48
N GLY A 297 -26.35 1.14 -9.28
CA GLY A 297 -27.43 0.24 -8.85
C GLY A 297 -27.32 -1.19 -9.37
N ASP A 298 -26.22 -1.51 -10.08
CA ASP A 298 -25.97 -2.84 -10.62
C ASP A 298 -25.30 -3.74 -9.56
N ARG A 299 -25.80 -4.97 -9.37
CA ARG A 299 -25.13 -6.00 -8.55
C ARG A 299 -24.32 -6.93 -9.42
N LYS A 300 -23.10 -6.53 -9.77
CA LYS A 300 -22.25 -7.24 -10.74
C LYS A 300 -20.98 -7.77 -10.10
N ARG A 301 -20.74 -9.07 -10.25
CA ARG A 301 -19.49 -9.72 -9.86
C ARG A 301 -18.61 -9.96 -11.08
N PHE A 302 -17.34 -9.60 -10.99
CA PHE A 302 -16.36 -9.99 -12.01
C PHE A 302 -16.02 -11.48 -11.89
N GLU A 303 -16.31 -12.23 -12.94
CA GLU A 303 -15.94 -13.63 -13.08
C GLU A 303 -14.74 -13.78 -14.03
N GLY A 304 -13.77 -14.58 -13.61
CA GLY A 304 -12.59 -14.89 -14.40
C GLY A 304 -12.85 -15.93 -15.50
N LYS A 305 -11.91 -16.04 -16.45
CA LYS A 305 -11.95 -17.10 -17.47
C LYS A 305 -11.92 -18.47 -16.80
N GLN A 306 -12.82 -19.36 -17.22
CA GLN A 306 -12.87 -20.73 -16.72
C GLN A 306 -12.59 -21.73 -17.84
N TRP A 307 -11.70 -22.67 -17.52
CA TRP A 307 -11.28 -23.73 -18.42
C TRP A 307 -11.67 -25.08 -17.84
N LYS A 308 -12.21 -25.95 -18.69
CA LYS A 308 -12.51 -27.35 -18.34
C LYS A 308 -11.59 -28.25 -19.14
N PHE A 309 -10.79 -29.03 -18.43
CA PHE A 309 -9.97 -30.07 -19.03
C PHE A 309 -10.84 -31.27 -19.41
N LYS A 310 -10.52 -31.90 -20.53
CA LYS A 310 -11.18 -33.15 -20.95
C LYS A 310 -10.90 -34.22 -19.88
N LEU A 311 -11.92 -35.03 -19.59
CA LEU A 311 -11.81 -36.14 -18.66
C LEU A 311 -11.00 -37.27 -19.31
N GLU A 312 -9.67 -37.15 -19.27
CA GLU A 312 -8.72 -38.12 -19.77
C GLU A 312 -7.65 -38.37 -18.72
N ARG A 313 -7.38 -39.64 -18.42
CA ARG A 313 -6.26 -40.00 -17.56
C ARG A 313 -4.97 -39.78 -18.33
N ARG A 314 -4.02 -39.06 -17.72
CA ARG A 314 -2.66 -38.92 -18.27
C ARG A 314 -2.04 -40.32 -18.33
N LYS A 315 -1.60 -40.72 -19.52
CA LYS A 315 -0.81 -41.94 -19.72
C LYS A 315 0.52 -41.84 -19.00
#